data_AF-W1XAT9-F1
#
_entry.id   AF-W1XAT9-F1
#
_cell.length_a   1.000
_cell.length_b   1.000
_cell.length_c   1.000
_cell.angle_alpha   90.00
_cell.angle_beta   90.00
_cell.angle_gamma   90.00
#
_symmetry.space_group_name_H-M   'P 1'
#
loop_
_entity.id
_entity.type
_entity.pdbx_description
1 polymer ?
#
loop_
_entity_poly.entity_id
_entity_poly.type
_entity_poly.pdbx_seq_one_letter_code
_entity_poly.pdbx_strand_id
1 'polypeptide(L)'
;LGALKAAGGLWFGWSGETGNEDQPLKKVKKGNITWASFNLSEQDLDEYYNQFSNAVLWPAFHYRLDLVQFQRPAWDGYLRVNALLADKLLPLLQDDDIIWIHDYHLLPFAHELRKRGVNNRIGFFLHIPFPTPEIFNALPTYDTLLEQLCDYDLLGCETETDRLAFLDCLSNLTRVTTRSAKSHTAWGKAFRTEVYPIGIEPKEIAKQAAGPLPPKLAQLKAELKNVQNIFSVERLDYSKGLPERFLAYEALLEKYPQHHGKIRYTQIAPTSRGDVQAYQDIRHQLENEAGRINGKYGQLGWTPLYYLNQHFDRKLLMKIFR
;
A
#
# COMPACT_ATOMS: atom_id res chain seq x y z
N LEU A 1 -4.50 -10.99 5.47
CA LEU A 1 -4.65 -12.34 6.08
C LEU A 1 -6.11 -12.75 6.31
N GLY A 2 -7.04 -11.85 6.65
CA GLY A 2 -8.45 -12.21 6.92
C GLY A 2 -9.11 -13.02 5.79
N ALA A 3 -8.93 -12.60 4.54
CA ALA A 3 -9.43 -13.31 3.36
C ALA A 3 -8.93 -14.76 3.27
N LEU A 4 -7.61 -14.98 3.34
CA LEU A 4 -7.02 -16.32 3.31
C LEU A 4 -7.34 -17.16 4.54
N LYS A 5 -7.54 -16.57 5.73
CA LYS A 5 -8.01 -17.33 6.90
C LYS A 5 -9.41 -17.91 6.66
N ALA A 6 -10.29 -17.14 6.00
CA ALA A 6 -11.64 -17.58 5.68
C ALA A 6 -11.68 -18.59 4.53
N ALA A 7 -10.89 -18.37 3.47
CA ALA A 7 -10.91 -19.21 2.27
C ALA A 7 -9.99 -20.45 2.34
N GLY A 8 -8.83 -20.33 3.01
CA GLY A 8 -7.70 -21.24 2.83
C GLY A 8 -6.94 -20.97 1.53
N GLY A 9 -5.79 -21.62 1.34
CA GLY A 9 -5.05 -21.58 0.07
C GLY A 9 -3.54 -21.31 0.21
N LEU A 10 -2.92 -21.00 -0.93
CA LEU A 10 -1.51 -20.67 -1.06
C LEU A 10 -1.30 -19.15 -1.08
N TRP A 11 -0.36 -18.66 -0.26
CA TRP A 11 0.18 -17.31 -0.35
C TRP A 11 1.60 -17.40 -0.93
N PHE A 12 1.76 -16.95 -2.17
CA PHE A 12 3.06 -16.77 -2.83
C PHE A 12 3.51 -15.31 -2.72
N GLY A 13 4.76 -15.04 -2.31
CA GLY A 13 5.24 -13.65 -2.17
C GLY A 13 6.66 -13.51 -1.64
N TRP A 14 7.17 -12.28 -1.63
CA TRP A 14 8.52 -11.97 -1.15
C TRP A 14 8.64 -12.20 0.37
N SER A 15 9.76 -12.76 0.80
CA SER A 15 10.08 -13.02 2.22
C SER A 15 10.37 -11.74 3.01
N GLY A 16 10.75 -10.66 2.34
CA GLY A 16 11.34 -9.46 2.97
C GLY A 16 12.87 -9.51 3.03
N GLU A 17 13.51 -10.59 2.57
CA GLU A 17 14.96 -10.77 2.56
C GLU A 17 15.55 -10.62 1.15
N THR A 18 16.75 -10.05 1.06
CA THR A 18 17.58 -10.03 -0.14
C THR A 18 18.66 -11.10 -0.11
N GLY A 19 19.18 -11.44 -1.29
CA GLY A 19 20.21 -12.46 -1.48
C GLY A 19 19.67 -13.89 -1.35
N ASN A 20 20.47 -14.86 -1.79
CA ASN A 20 20.07 -16.27 -1.87
C ASN A 20 18.80 -16.49 -2.73
N GLU A 21 18.61 -15.67 -3.75
CA GLU A 21 17.45 -15.62 -4.66
C GLU A 21 17.28 -16.90 -5.50
N ASP A 22 18.36 -17.64 -5.70
CA ASP A 22 18.38 -18.95 -6.38
C ASP A 22 17.99 -20.12 -5.46
N GLN A 23 17.87 -19.89 -4.15
CA GLN A 23 17.43 -20.94 -3.24
C GLN A 23 15.96 -21.35 -3.53
N PRO A 24 15.60 -22.60 -3.23
CA PRO A 24 14.22 -23.06 -3.32
C PRO A 24 13.27 -22.19 -2.50
N LEU A 25 12.01 -22.09 -2.94
CA LEU A 25 10.96 -21.40 -2.20
C LEU A 25 10.83 -21.98 -0.78
N LYS A 26 10.91 -21.12 0.23
CA LYS A 26 10.64 -21.51 1.61
C LYS A 26 9.12 -21.73 1.75
N LYS A 27 8.72 -22.95 2.13
CA LYS A 27 7.30 -23.31 2.32
C LYS A 27 6.98 -23.53 3.80
N VAL A 28 5.92 -22.88 4.28
CA VAL A 28 5.43 -23.05 5.66
C VAL A 28 3.92 -23.26 5.60
N LYS A 29 3.38 -24.21 6.37
CA LYS A 29 1.93 -24.43 6.50
C LYS A 29 1.47 -24.13 7.92
N LYS A 30 0.42 -23.33 8.08
CA LYS A 30 -0.19 -22.99 9.38
C LYS A 30 -1.70 -22.95 9.23
N GLY A 31 -2.38 -23.94 9.80
CA GLY A 31 -3.81 -24.13 9.60
C GLY A 31 -4.14 -24.46 8.15
N ASN A 32 -5.09 -23.73 7.56
CA ASN A 32 -5.55 -23.88 6.17
C ASN A 32 -4.77 -23.02 5.16
N ILE A 33 -3.66 -22.38 5.57
CA ILE A 33 -2.84 -21.53 4.71
C ILE A 33 -1.46 -22.15 4.55
N THR A 34 -0.99 -22.18 3.30
CA THR A 34 0.40 -22.48 2.93
C THR A 34 1.05 -21.19 2.45
N TRP A 35 2.23 -20.86 2.94
CA TRP A 35 3.07 -19.77 2.43
C TRP A 35 4.18 -20.37 1.57
N ALA A 36 4.48 -19.77 0.44
CA ALA A 36 5.64 -20.06 -0.39
C ALA A 36 6.36 -18.73 -0.68
N SER A 37 7.55 -18.55 -0.10
CA SER A 37 8.28 -17.28 -0.20
C SER A 37 9.59 -17.38 -0.95
N PHE A 38 9.91 -16.32 -1.70
CA PHE A 38 11.18 -16.13 -2.40
C PHE A 38 11.96 -14.96 -1.81
N ASN A 39 13.27 -14.94 -2.05
CA ASN A 39 14.12 -13.77 -1.83
C ASN A 39 14.33 -13.05 -3.18
N LEU A 40 14.73 -11.78 -3.12
CA LEU A 40 15.12 -10.99 -4.30
C LEU A 40 16.62 -10.74 -4.29
N SER A 41 17.22 -10.59 -5.46
CA SER A 41 18.57 -10.01 -5.56
C SER A 41 18.53 -8.54 -5.11
N GLU A 42 19.68 -7.97 -4.73
CA GLU A 42 19.75 -6.54 -4.40
C GLU A 42 19.36 -5.67 -5.61
N GLN A 43 19.79 -6.06 -6.82
CA GLN A 43 19.45 -5.36 -8.05
C GLN A 43 17.94 -5.40 -8.32
N ASP A 44 17.31 -6.57 -8.15
CA ASP A 44 15.87 -6.70 -8.35
C ASP A 44 15.08 -5.94 -7.29
N LEU A 45 15.52 -5.96 -6.02
CA LEU A 45 14.89 -5.13 -5.00
C LEU A 45 14.97 -3.64 -5.40
N ASP A 46 16.13 -3.17 -5.86
CA ASP A 46 16.27 -1.76 -6.21
C ASP A 46 15.44 -1.38 -7.44
N GLU A 47 15.63 -2.04 -8.58
CA GLU A 47 14.98 -1.67 -9.85
C GLU A 47 13.46 -1.90 -9.82
N TYR A 48 12.99 -3.05 -9.32
CA TYR A 48 11.56 -3.39 -9.31
C TYR A 48 10.82 -2.73 -8.14
N TYR A 49 11.36 -2.79 -6.91
CA TYR A 49 10.63 -2.36 -5.72
C TYR A 49 10.90 -0.89 -5.39
N ASN A 50 12.16 -0.49 -5.20
CA ASN A 50 12.47 0.89 -4.78
C ASN A 50 12.23 1.90 -5.91
N GLN A 51 12.70 1.61 -7.12
CA GLN A 51 12.62 2.51 -8.26
C GLN A 51 11.25 2.43 -8.95
N PHE A 52 10.95 1.38 -9.72
CA PHE A 52 9.74 1.41 -10.55
C PHE A 52 8.45 1.36 -9.73
N SER A 53 8.33 0.44 -8.76
CA SER A 53 7.11 0.35 -7.96
C SER A 53 6.92 1.58 -7.05
N ASN A 54 7.94 1.97 -6.30
CA ASN A 54 7.79 2.97 -5.23
C ASN A 54 8.21 4.40 -5.59
N ALA A 55 8.97 4.61 -6.68
CA ALA A 55 9.35 5.92 -7.19
C ALA A 55 8.75 6.25 -8.57
N VAL A 56 8.04 5.33 -9.23
CA VAL A 56 7.26 5.62 -10.45
C VAL A 56 5.77 5.37 -10.25
N LEU A 57 5.37 4.11 -10.03
CA LEU A 57 3.94 3.76 -9.95
C LEU A 57 3.26 4.38 -8.73
N TRP A 58 3.85 4.24 -7.54
CA TRP A 58 3.28 4.80 -6.32
C TRP A 58 3.03 6.32 -6.42
N PRO A 59 4.02 7.18 -6.75
CA PRO A 59 3.76 8.61 -6.88
C PRO A 59 2.76 8.94 -8.00
N ALA A 60 2.85 8.30 -9.16
CA ALA A 60 1.92 8.56 -10.27
C ALA A 60 0.47 8.24 -9.88
N PHE A 61 0.24 7.08 -9.25
CA PHE A 61 -1.10 6.63 -8.84
C PHE A 61 -1.64 7.43 -7.64
N HIS A 62 -0.77 8.17 -6.92
CA HIS A 62 -1.15 9.12 -5.87
C HIS A 62 -1.08 10.58 -6.34
N TYR A 63 -1.17 10.83 -7.65
CA TYR A 63 -1.26 12.18 -8.23
C TYR A 63 -0.05 13.08 -7.90
N ARG A 64 1.13 12.47 -7.74
CA ARG A 64 2.41 13.15 -7.46
C ARG A 64 3.40 12.95 -8.60
N LEU A 65 3.04 13.40 -9.80
CA LEU A 65 3.93 13.34 -10.98
C LEU A 65 5.26 14.07 -10.75
N ASP A 66 5.27 15.09 -9.88
CA ASP A 66 6.47 15.80 -9.45
C ASP A 66 7.50 14.91 -8.73
N LEU A 67 7.06 13.77 -8.18
CA LEU A 67 7.91 12.78 -7.51
C LEU A 67 8.25 11.56 -8.37
N VAL A 68 7.72 11.47 -9.59
CA VAL A 68 7.97 10.31 -10.48
C VAL A 68 9.41 10.35 -10.98
N GLN A 69 10.14 9.26 -10.75
CA GLN A 69 11.54 9.08 -11.16
C GLN A 69 11.65 7.93 -12.18
N PHE A 70 11.15 8.16 -13.39
CA PHE A 70 11.22 7.13 -14.44
C PHE A 70 12.65 6.98 -14.99
N GLN A 71 13.14 5.74 -14.98
CA GLN A 71 14.35 5.34 -15.68
C GLN A 71 14.10 4.01 -16.42
N ARG A 72 14.67 3.86 -17.61
CA ARG A 72 14.47 2.65 -18.42
C ARG A 72 14.94 1.37 -17.73
N PRO A 73 16.11 1.32 -17.06
CA PRO A 73 16.54 0.13 -16.31
C PRO A 73 15.55 -0.29 -15.23
N ALA A 74 14.93 0.66 -14.51
CA ALA A 74 13.90 0.37 -13.52
C ALA A 74 12.69 -0.34 -14.13
N TRP A 75 12.22 0.13 -15.31
CA TRP A 75 11.14 -0.53 -16.05
C TRP A 75 11.52 -1.94 -16.50
N ASP A 76 12.73 -2.10 -17.06
CA ASP A 76 13.20 -3.41 -17.53
C ASP A 76 13.34 -4.38 -16.34
N GLY A 77 13.81 -3.90 -15.19
CA GLY A 77 13.83 -4.65 -13.92
C GLY A 77 12.44 -5.00 -13.41
N TYR A 78 11.48 -4.09 -13.54
CA TYR A 78 10.09 -4.34 -13.15
C TYR A 78 9.44 -5.49 -13.94
N LEU A 79 9.64 -5.49 -15.26
CA LEU A 79 9.20 -6.58 -16.13
C LEU A 79 9.96 -7.88 -15.85
N ARG A 80 11.28 -7.80 -15.68
CA ARG A 80 12.15 -8.95 -15.40
C ARG A 80 11.71 -9.68 -14.13
N VAL A 81 11.46 -8.95 -13.05
CA VAL A 81 11.01 -9.55 -11.79
C VAL A 81 9.62 -10.16 -11.94
N ASN A 82 8.66 -9.49 -12.60
CA ASN A 82 7.34 -10.10 -12.86
C ASN A 82 7.44 -11.43 -13.64
N ALA A 83 8.30 -11.49 -14.65
CA ALA A 83 8.56 -12.71 -15.41
C ALA A 83 9.20 -13.81 -14.53
N LEU A 84 10.26 -13.46 -13.78
CA LEU A 84 10.94 -14.36 -12.84
C LEU A 84 9.97 -14.96 -11.80
N LEU A 85 9.09 -14.13 -11.26
CA LEU A 85 8.12 -14.56 -10.27
C LEU A 85 7.04 -15.48 -10.88
N ALA A 86 6.65 -15.24 -12.14
CA ALA A 86 5.78 -16.15 -12.87
C ALA A 86 6.45 -17.53 -13.07
N ASP A 87 7.75 -17.55 -13.40
CA ASP A 87 8.54 -18.79 -13.51
C ASP A 87 8.62 -19.54 -12.17
N LYS A 88 8.80 -18.83 -11.05
CA LYS A 88 8.84 -19.45 -9.72
C LYS A 88 7.47 -19.97 -9.26
N LEU A 89 6.37 -19.32 -9.68
CA LEU A 89 5.01 -19.73 -9.33
C LEU A 89 4.53 -20.93 -10.16
N LEU A 90 4.92 -21.01 -11.44
CA LEU A 90 4.41 -21.99 -12.40
C LEU A 90 4.41 -23.45 -11.90
N PRO A 91 5.47 -23.98 -11.25
CA PRO A 91 5.49 -25.36 -10.76
C PRO A 91 4.57 -25.63 -9.56
N LEU A 92 3.97 -24.59 -8.99
CA LEU A 92 3.04 -24.70 -7.86
C LEU A 92 1.58 -24.69 -8.29
N LEU A 93 1.30 -24.34 -9.55
CA LEU A 93 -0.05 -24.20 -10.07
C LEU A 93 -0.66 -25.55 -10.42
N GLN A 94 -1.96 -25.66 -10.19
CA GLN A 94 -2.83 -26.75 -10.64
C GLN A 94 -3.87 -26.21 -11.62
N ASP A 95 -4.41 -27.08 -12.48
CA ASP A 95 -5.35 -26.68 -13.54
C ASP A 95 -6.64 -26.03 -13.01
N ASP A 96 -7.05 -26.36 -11.79
CA ASP A 96 -8.28 -25.86 -11.15
C ASP A 96 -8.08 -24.62 -10.26
N ASP A 97 -6.83 -24.19 -10.05
CA ASP A 97 -6.51 -23.06 -9.18
C ASP A 97 -7.23 -21.77 -9.65
N ILE A 98 -7.66 -20.97 -8.66
CA ILE A 98 -8.09 -19.59 -8.86
C ILE A 98 -6.97 -18.70 -8.37
N ILE A 99 -6.39 -17.92 -9.29
CA ILE A 99 -5.23 -17.08 -9.01
C ILE A 99 -5.73 -15.67 -8.72
N TRP A 100 -5.35 -15.11 -7.57
CA TRP A 100 -5.69 -13.74 -7.21
C TRP A 100 -4.43 -12.93 -6.92
N ILE A 101 -4.15 -12.00 -7.83
CA ILE A 101 -2.97 -11.13 -7.80
C ILE A 101 -3.33 -9.81 -7.14
N HIS A 102 -2.40 -9.27 -6.37
CA HIS A 102 -2.64 -8.07 -5.58
C HIS A 102 -1.58 -7.01 -5.87
N ASP A 103 -2.10 -5.82 -6.13
CA ASP A 103 -1.43 -4.53 -6.05
C ASP A 103 -0.46 -4.18 -7.20
N TYR A 104 -0.11 -2.88 -7.25
CA TYR A 104 0.62 -2.24 -8.35
C TYR A 104 2.03 -2.79 -8.62
N HIS A 105 2.59 -3.61 -7.73
CA HIS A 105 3.86 -4.27 -7.99
C HIS A 105 3.74 -5.39 -9.05
N LEU A 106 2.52 -5.86 -9.32
CA LEU A 106 2.27 -7.06 -10.13
C LEU A 106 1.32 -6.79 -11.32
N LEU A 107 1.29 -5.55 -11.84
CA LEU A 107 0.45 -5.21 -13.01
C LEU A 107 0.70 -6.14 -14.22
N PRO A 108 1.96 -6.50 -14.57
CA PRO A 108 2.26 -7.40 -15.68
C PRO A 108 1.99 -8.89 -15.43
N PHE A 109 1.65 -9.28 -14.20
CA PHE A 109 1.84 -10.67 -13.77
C PHE A 109 0.93 -11.68 -14.50
N ALA A 110 -0.34 -11.33 -14.78
CA ALA A 110 -1.19 -12.17 -15.62
C ALA A 110 -0.61 -12.36 -17.02
N HIS A 111 -0.14 -11.30 -17.66
CA HIS A 111 0.47 -11.38 -18.98
C HIS A 111 1.66 -12.36 -19.00
N GLU A 112 2.51 -12.33 -17.98
CA GLU A 112 3.62 -13.28 -17.84
C GLU A 112 3.16 -14.72 -17.63
N LEU A 113 2.07 -14.94 -16.88
CA LEU A 113 1.46 -16.27 -16.72
C LEU A 113 0.80 -16.76 -18.03
N ARG A 114 0.11 -15.89 -18.78
CA ARG A 114 -0.53 -16.24 -20.06
C ARG A 114 0.51 -16.68 -21.10
N LYS A 115 1.66 -15.99 -21.19
CA LYS A 115 2.79 -16.39 -22.06
C LYS A 115 3.30 -17.80 -21.77
N ARG A 116 3.12 -18.28 -20.54
CA ARG A 116 3.54 -19.61 -20.06
C ARG A 116 2.43 -20.66 -20.17
N GLY A 117 1.31 -20.33 -20.82
CA GLY A 117 0.19 -21.25 -21.06
C GLY A 117 -0.77 -21.41 -19.88
N VAL A 118 -0.68 -20.56 -18.85
CA VAL A 118 -1.59 -20.60 -17.69
C VAL A 118 -2.97 -20.09 -18.11
N ASN A 119 -3.95 -20.98 -18.15
CA ASN A 119 -5.33 -20.70 -18.56
C ASN A 119 -6.30 -20.60 -17.37
N ASN A 120 -5.80 -20.70 -16.13
CA ASN A 120 -6.57 -20.50 -14.91
C ASN A 120 -7.32 -19.16 -14.91
N ARG A 121 -8.35 -19.06 -14.07
CA ARG A 121 -8.98 -17.77 -13.78
C ARG A 121 -8.02 -16.92 -12.96
N ILE A 122 -7.67 -15.73 -13.46
CA ILE A 122 -6.75 -14.80 -12.82
C ILE A 122 -7.48 -13.48 -12.55
N GLY A 123 -7.72 -13.19 -11.27
CA GLY A 123 -8.20 -11.90 -10.81
C GLY A 123 -7.04 -11.02 -10.36
N PHE A 124 -7.20 -9.70 -10.51
CA PHE A 124 -6.31 -8.68 -9.97
C PHE A 124 -7.11 -7.75 -9.07
N PHE A 125 -6.50 -7.27 -7.99
CA PHE A 125 -7.07 -6.21 -7.16
C PHE A 125 -6.03 -5.13 -6.88
N LEU A 126 -6.35 -3.89 -7.26
CA LEU A 126 -5.53 -2.72 -6.98
C LEU A 126 -5.92 -2.09 -5.64
N HIS A 127 -4.97 -2.00 -4.70
CA HIS A 127 -5.22 -1.46 -3.35
C HIS A 127 -4.98 0.06 -3.24
N ILE A 128 -4.46 0.65 -4.31
CA ILE A 128 -4.20 2.09 -4.42
C ILE A 128 -5.14 2.71 -5.46
N PRO A 129 -5.27 4.05 -5.51
CA PRO A 129 -6.12 4.68 -6.52
C PRO A 129 -5.65 4.37 -7.94
N PHE A 130 -6.56 4.35 -8.90
CA PHE A 130 -6.21 4.37 -10.32
C PHE A 130 -6.30 5.82 -10.82
N PRO A 131 -5.21 6.43 -11.33
CA PRO A 131 -5.22 7.84 -11.69
C PRO A 131 -6.00 8.10 -12.99
N THR A 132 -6.54 9.31 -13.15
CA THR A 132 -7.20 9.72 -14.40
C THR A 132 -6.23 9.75 -15.59
N PRO A 133 -6.72 9.74 -16.84
CA PRO A 133 -5.86 9.70 -18.02
C PRO A 133 -4.80 10.80 -18.09
N GLU A 134 -5.12 12.01 -17.63
CA GLU A 134 -4.17 13.14 -17.63
C GLU A 134 -2.92 12.86 -16.81
N ILE A 135 -3.05 12.03 -15.76
CA ILE A 135 -1.95 11.63 -14.89
C ILE A 135 -1.35 10.31 -15.36
N PHE A 136 -2.18 9.31 -15.67
CA PHE A 136 -1.71 7.98 -16.07
C PHE A 136 -0.90 8.01 -17.38
N ASN A 137 -1.35 8.78 -18.37
CA ASN A 137 -0.69 8.87 -19.68
C ASN A 137 0.66 9.60 -19.63
N ALA A 138 1.00 10.25 -18.51
CA ALA A 138 2.33 10.82 -18.31
C ALA A 138 3.40 9.74 -18.05
N LEU A 139 3.01 8.51 -17.69
CA LEU A 139 3.94 7.39 -17.56
C LEU A 139 4.46 6.99 -18.95
N PRO A 140 5.79 6.93 -19.18
CA PRO A 140 6.33 6.55 -20.49
C PRO A 140 5.96 5.14 -20.97
N THR A 141 5.46 4.28 -20.08
CA THR A 141 5.12 2.87 -20.31
C THR A 141 3.63 2.58 -20.08
N TYR A 142 2.79 3.62 -20.05
CA TYR A 142 1.36 3.53 -19.78
C TYR A 142 0.63 2.55 -20.73
N ASP A 143 1.07 2.52 -21.99
CA ASP A 143 0.51 1.69 -23.05
C ASP A 143 0.63 0.19 -22.73
N THR A 144 1.85 -0.23 -22.41
CA THR A 144 2.19 -1.61 -22.08
C THR A 144 1.49 -2.05 -20.81
N LEU A 145 1.39 -1.16 -19.80
CA LEU A 145 0.68 -1.46 -18.56
C LEU A 145 -0.82 -1.73 -18.82
N LEU A 146 -1.48 -0.91 -19.64
CA LEU A 146 -2.90 -1.12 -19.97
C LEU A 146 -3.13 -2.39 -20.79
N GLU A 147 -2.26 -2.68 -21.76
CA GLU A 147 -2.32 -3.90 -22.55
C GLU A 147 -2.20 -5.16 -21.70
N GLN A 148 -1.30 -5.16 -20.72
CA GLN A 148 -1.04 -6.28 -19.82
C GLN A 148 -2.13 -6.44 -18.75
N LEU A 149 -2.71 -5.34 -18.26
CA LEU A 149 -3.84 -5.39 -17.34
C LEU A 149 -5.07 -6.07 -17.97
N CYS A 150 -5.22 -6.02 -19.29
CA CYS A 150 -6.28 -6.71 -20.01
C CYS A 150 -6.10 -8.24 -20.10
N ASP A 151 -4.97 -8.80 -19.63
CA ASP A 151 -4.76 -10.27 -19.55
C ASP A 151 -5.37 -10.92 -18.29
N TYR A 152 -5.85 -10.10 -17.34
CA TYR A 152 -6.65 -10.55 -16.21
C TYR A 152 -8.10 -10.82 -16.61
N ASP A 153 -8.72 -11.84 -16.04
CA ASP A 153 -10.14 -12.13 -16.26
C ASP A 153 -11.05 -11.18 -15.47
N LEU A 154 -10.55 -10.69 -14.33
CA LEU A 154 -11.24 -9.75 -13.44
C LEU A 154 -10.27 -8.71 -12.89
N LEU A 155 -10.59 -7.44 -13.07
CA LEU A 155 -9.92 -6.29 -12.48
C LEU A 155 -10.80 -5.70 -11.36
N GLY A 156 -10.34 -5.80 -10.12
CA GLY A 156 -10.95 -5.22 -8.94
C GLY A 156 -10.25 -3.94 -8.48
N CYS A 157 -11.01 -3.00 -7.96
CA CYS A 157 -10.50 -1.73 -7.41
C CYS A 157 -11.30 -1.30 -6.17
N GLU A 158 -10.77 -0.32 -5.43
CA GLU A 158 -11.36 0.18 -4.19
C GLU A 158 -12.64 0.99 -4.42
N THR A 159 -12.67 1.84 -5.46
CA THR A 159 -13.79 2.74 -5.72
C THR A 159 -14.28 2.71 -7.16
N GLU A 160 -15.51 3.18 -7.37
CA GLU A 160 -16.06 3.34 -8.73
C GLU A 160 -15.27 4.36 -9.55
N THR A 161 -14.70 5.39 -8.90
CA THR A 161 -13.81 6.37 -9.55
C THR A 161 -12.58 5.69 -10.14
N ASP A 162 -11.94 4.79 -9.39
CA ASP A 162 -10.77 4.03 -9.87
C ASP A 162 -11.15 3.15 -11.07
N ARG A 163 -12.32 2.50 -10.99
CA ARG A 163 -12.85 1.64 -12.07
C ARG A 163 -13.06 2.44 -13.36
N LEU A 164 -13.66 3.62 -13.24
CA LEU A 164 -13.93 4.50 -14.37
C LEU A 164 -12.62 5.07 -14.93
N ALA A 165 -11.71 5.53 -14.09
CA ALA A 165 -10.40 6.05 -14.51
C ALA A 165 -9.60 5.03 -15.32
N PHE A 166 -9.59 3.75 -14.91
CA PHE A 166 -8.99 2.67 -15.71
C PHE A 166 -9.64 2.54 -17.09
N LEU A 167 -10.98 2.54 -17.16
CA LEU A 167 -11.70 2.44 -18.43
C LEU A 167 -11.48 3.65 -19.34
N ASP A 168 -11.35 4.84 -18.77
CA ASP A 168 -11.05 6.07 -19.52
C ASP A 168 -9.63 6.03 -20.09
N CYS A 169 -8.64 5.59 -19.30
CA CYS A 169 -7.26 5.40 -19.77
C CYS A 169 -7.22 4.39 -20.92
N LEU A 170 -7.93 3.27 -20.77
CA LEU A 170 -7.99 2.23 -21.78
C LEU A 170 -8.70 2.69 -23.06
N SER A 171 -9.81 3.43 -22.93
CA SER A 171 -10.59 3.93 -24.07
C SER A 171 -9.86 5.02 -24.87
N ASN A 172 -8.95 5.75 -24.23
CA ASN A 172 -8.07 6.71 -24.92
C ASN A 172 -6.98 6.02 -25.77
N LEU A 173 -6.61 4.78 -25.42
CA LEU A 173 -5.56 4.03 -26.11
C LEU A 173 -6.11 3.07 -27.17
N THR A 174 -7.26 2.45 -26.92
CA THR A 174 -7.85 1.44 -27.80
C THR A 174 -9.38 1.42 -27.73
N ARG A 175 -10.00 0.78 -28.73
CA ARG A 175 -11.45 0.60 -28.72
C ARG A 175 -11.86 -0.43 -27.65
N VAL A 176 -12.58 0.02 -26.63
CA VAL A 176 -13.20 -0.84 -25.62
C VAL A 176 -14.66 -1.11 -25.99
N THR A 177 -15.03 -2.39 -26.09
CA THR A 177 -16.43 -2.79 -26.30
C THR A 177 -17.02 -3.31 -25.00
N THR A 178 -18.11 -2.71 -24.53
CA THR A 178 -18.82 -3.15 -23.31
C THR A 178 -20.14 -3.80 -23.72
N ARG A 179 -20.23 -5.13 -23.61
CA ARG A 179 -21.41 -5.90 -24.06
C ARG A 179 -22.50 -6.02 -23.01
N SER A 180 -22.10 -6.00 -21.73
CA SER A 180 -22.99 -6.03 -20.57
C SER A 180 -22.35 -5.23 -19.44
N ALA A 181 -23.10 -5.00 -18.35
CA ALA A 181 -22.60 -4.27 -17.20
C ALA A 181 -21.24 -4.83 -16.74
N LYS A 182 -20.21 -3.96 -16.77
CA LYS A 182 -18.83 -4.22 -16.33
C LYS A 182 -18.11 -5.40 -17.00
N SER A 183 -18.53 -5.77 -18.22
CA SER A 183 -17.85 -6.78 -19.05
C SER A 183 -17.36 -6.14 -20.34
N HIS A 184 -16.06 -6.26 -20.59
CA HIS A 184 -15.36 -5.48 -21.60
C HIS A 184 -14.55 -6.36 -22.55
N THR A 185 -14.23 -5.81 -23.72
CA THR A 185 -13.27 -6.40 -24.65
C THR A 185 -12.37 -5.29 -25.20
N ALA A 186 -11.06 -5.48 -25.11
CA ALA A 186 -10.03 -4.60 -25.67
C ALA A 186 -8.91 -5.47 -26.28
N TRP A 187 -8.40 -5.11 -27.46
CA TRP A 187 -7.43 -5.94 -28.22
C TRP A 187 -7.82 -7.42 -28.38
N GLY A 188 -9.12 -7.71 -28.46
CA GLY A 188 -9.63 -9.09 -28.51
C GLY A 188 -9.60 -9.86 -27.18
N LYS A 189 -9.07 -9.26 -26.10
CA LYS A 189 -9.05 -9.82 -24.74
C LYS A 189 -10.34 -9.47 -24.02
N ALA A 190 -11.02 -10.46 -23.46
CA ALA A 190 -12.23 -10.27 -22.67
C ALA A 190 -11.91 -10.24 -21.18
N PHE A 191 -12.41 -9.24 -20.47
CA PHE A 191 -12.19 -9.09 -19.03
C PHE A 191 -13.40 -8.41 -18.36
N ARG A 192 -13.48 -8.54 -17.04
CA ARG A 192 -14.50 -7.85 -16.22
C ARG A 192 -13.85 -6.82 -15.31
N THR A 193 -14.58 -5.76 -14.99
CA THR A 193 -14.20 -4.81 -13.92
C THR A 193 -15.20 -4.88 -12.78
N GLU A 194 -14.78 -4.63 -11.54
CA GLU A 194 -15.68 -4.52 -10.40
C GLU A 194 -15.05 -3.72 -9.25
N VAL A 195 -15.87 -3.22 -8.34
CA VAL A 195 -15.48 -2.45 -7.16
C VAL A 195 -15.66 -3.31 -5.92
N TYR A 196 -14.60 -3.45 -5.13
CA TYR A 196 -14.61 -4.18 -3.87
C TYR A 196 -13.90 -3.36 -2.78
N PRO A 197 -14.59 -2.40 -2.14
CA PRO A 197 -13.98 -1.57 -1.11
C PRO A 197 -13.49 -2.44 0.05
N ILE A 198 -12.20 -2.38 0.36
CA ILE A 198 -11.61 -3.30 1.32
C ILE A 198 -12.10 -3.00 2.75
N GLY A 199 -12.58 -4.04 3.42
CA GLY A 199 -13.04 -3.98 4.80
C GLY A 199 -11.96 -4.32 5.83
N ILE A 200 -12.35 -4.22 7.10
CA ILE A 200 -11.60 -4.70 8.26
C ILE A 200 -12.42 -5.76 9.00
N GLU A 201 -11.83 -6.44 10.00
CA GLU A 201 -12.53 -7.41 10.85
C GLU A 201 -13.04 -6.72 12.14
N PRO A 202 -14.28 -6.19 12.21
CA PRO A 202 -14.66 -5.25 13.27
C PRO A 202 -14.83 -5.95 14.63
N LYS A 203 -15.32 -7.20 14.62
CA LYS A 203 -15.50 -8.02 15.83
C LYS A 203 -14.16 -8.34 16.50
N GLU A 204 -13.16 -8.72 15.71
CA GLU A 204 -11.82 -9.03 16.22
C GLU A 204 -11.12 -7.78 16.73
N ILE A 205 -11.28 -6.64 16.05
CA ILE A 205 -10.76 -5.35 16.52
C ILE A 205 -11.40 -4.95 17.86
N ALA A 206 -12.72 -5.04 17.99
CA ALA A 206 -13.43 -4.72 19.23
C ALA A 206 -12.93 -5.57 20.40
N LYS A 207 -12.70 -6.87 20.17
CA LYS A 207 -12.12 -7.78 21.17
C LYS A 207 -10.70 -7.40 21.56
N GLN A 208 -9.83 -7.09 20.58
CA GLN A 208 -8.44 -6.71 20.83
C GLN A 208 -8.34 -5.36 21.57
N ALA A 209 -9.19 -4.40 21.22
CA ALA A 209 -9.27 -3.08 21.83
C ALA A 209 -9.75 -3.12 23.29
N ALA A 210 -10.61 -4.07 23.65
CA ALA A 210 -11.11 -4.24 25.01
C ALA A 210 -10.15 -5.00 25.96
N GLY A 211 -9.05 -5.55 25.44
CA GLY A 211 -8.05 -6.23 26.25
C GLY A 211 -7.29 -5.26 27.18
N PRO A 212 -6.63 -5.79 28.23
CA PRO A 212 -5.90 -4.94 29.18
C PRO A 212 -4.78 -4.15 28.50
N LEU A 213 -4.60 -2.90 28.93
CA LEU A 213 -3.45 -2.08 28.53
C LEU A 213 -2.17 -2.62 29.18
N PRO A 214 -1.01 -2.55 28.48
CA PRO A 214 0.28 -2.78 29.11
C PRO A 214 0.48 -1.83 30.31
N PRO A 215 1.18 -2.25 31.40
CA PRO A 215 1.28 -1.46 32.63
C PRO A 215 1.70 0.00 32.42
N LYS A 216 2.67 0.23 31.54
CA LYS A 216 3.17 1.58 31.20
C LYS A 216 2.10 2.47 30.54
N LEU A 217 1.25 1.91 29.68
CA LEU A 217 0.15 2.68 29.07
C LEU A 217 -1.02 2.85 30.02
N ALA A 218 -1.28 1.89 30.92
CA ALA A 218 -2.28 2.04 31.97
C ALA A 218 -1.92 3.20 32.91
N GLN A 219 -0.63 3.32 33.27
CA GLN A 219 -0.11 4.45 34.03
C GLN A 219 -0.27 5.77 33.25
N LEU A 220 0.16 5.81 31.98
CA LEU A 220 0.03 7.01 31.14
C LEU A 220 -1.44 7.46 31.02
N LYS A 221 -2.37 6.51 30.86
CA LYS A 221 -3.81 6.81 30.82
C LYS A 221 -4.30 7.45 32.13
N ALA A 222 -3.81 7.01 33.28
CA ALA A 222 -4.17 7.59 34.57
C ALA A 222 -3.60 9.01 34.74
N GLU A 223 -2.36 9.24 34.28
CA GLU A 223 -1.71 10.56 34.27
C GLU A 223 -2.43 11.55 33.34
N LEU A 224 -2.91 11.08 32.18
CA LEU A 224 -3.61 11.89 31.17
C LEU A 224 -5.12 12.04 31.40
N LYS A 225 -5.65 11.71 32.59
CA LYS A 225 -7.11 11.72 32.86
C LYS A 225 -7.83 13.04 32.54
N ASN A 226 -7.12 14.17 32.62
CA ASN A 226 -7.66 15.51 32.35
C ASN A 226 -7.19 16.06 30.98
N VAL A 227 -6.57 15.24 30.14
CA VAL A 227 -6.03 15.62 28.84
C VAL A 227 -6.74 14.86 27.74
N GLN A 228 -7.30 15.58 26.76
CA GLN A 228 -7.90 14.95 25.58
C GLN A 228 -6.80 14.55 24.59
N ASN A 229 -6.92 13.38 23.99
CA ASN A 229 -5.91 12.83 23.09
C ASN A 229 -6.42 12.83 21.65
N ILE A 230 -5.70 13.54 20.78
CA ILE A 230 -5.79 13.42 19.33
C ILE A 230 -4.73 12.39 18.93
N PHE A 231 -5.11 11.41 18.09
CA PHE A 231 -4.22 10.31 17.75
C PHE A 231 -4.26 10.02 16.24
N SER A 232 -3.08 9.88 15.65
CA SER A 232 -2.87 9.51 14.25
C SER A 232 -1.83 8.38 14.16
N VAL A 233 -2.07 7.43 13.26
CA VAL A 233 -1.10 6.38 12.93
C VAL A 233 -1.21 5.98 11.46
N GLU A 234 -0.10 6.09 10.75
CA GLU A 234 0.03 5.69 9.35
C GLU A 234 1.52 5.49 9.02
N ARG A 235 1.85 4.87 7.88
CA ARG A 235 3.24 4.87 7.41
C ARG A 235 3.70 6.30 7.14
N LEU A 236 4.99 6.55 7.36
CA LEU A 236 5.62 7.81 6.96
C LEU A 236 5.69 7.87 5.42
N ASP A 237 4.72 8.54 4.81
CA ASP A 237 4.48 8.52 3.37
C ASP A 237 3.82 9.84 2.93
N TYR A 238 4.27 10.42 1.81
CA TYR A 238 3.79 11.72 1.32
C TYR A 238 2.33 11.73 0.88
N SER A 239 1.74 10.55 0.60
CA SER A 239 0.31 10.43 0.32
C SER A 239 -0.59 10.77 1.53
N LYS A 240 -0.02 10.91 2.73
CA LYS A 240 -0.79 11.06 3.98
C LYS A 240 -0.99 12.49 4.45
N GLY A 241 -0.33 13.47 3.81
CA GLY A 241 -0.45 14.89 4.17
C GLY A 241 -0.11 15.16 5.64
N LEU A 242 0.92 14.47 6.16
CA LEU A 242 1.34 14.59 7.57
C LEU A 242 1.83 16.01 7.90
N PRO A 243 2.63 16.70 7.04
CA PRO A 243 2.99 18.09 7.29
C PRO A 243 1.77 19.00 7.40
N GLU A 244 0.79 18.87 6.51
CA GLU A 244 -0.45 19.65 6.54
C GLU A 244 -1.24 19.39 7.82
N ARG A 245 -1.22 18.14 8.32
CA ARG A 245 -1.87 17.78 9.59
C ARG A 245 -1.19 18.42 10.79
N PHE A 246 0.14 18.55 10.77
CA PHE A 246 0.89 19.25 11.81
C PHE A 246 0.60 20.75 11.77
N LEU A 247 0.53 21.35 10.57
CA LEU A 247 0.14 22.75 10.39
C LEU A 247 -1.31 23.01 10.84
N ALA A 248 -2.23 22.09 10.58
CA ALA A 248 -3.60 22.18 11.09
C ALA A 248 -3.65 22.14 12.62
N TYR A 249 -2.83 21.30 13.25
CA TYR A 249 -2.71 21.27 14.71
C TYR A 249 -2.06 22.54 15.27
N GLU A 250 -1.04 23.08 14.61
CA GLU A 250 -0.52 24.41 14.96
C GLU A 250 -1.60 25.48 14.89
N ALA A 251 -2.40 25.52 13.83
CA ALA A 251 -3.48 26.47 13.68
C ALA A 251 -4.55 26.31 14.78
N LEU A 252 -4.82 25.08 15.23
CA LEU A 252 -5.67 24.82 16.40
C LEU A 252 -5.07 25.47 17.66
N LEU A 253 -3.78 25.27 17.92
CA LEU A 253 -3.11 25.84 19.09
C LEU A 253 -3.06 27.37 19.03
N GLU A 254 -2.88 27.96 17.86
CA GLU A 254 -2.82 29.41 17.67
C GLU A 254 -4.19 30.07 17.88
N LYS A 255 -5.24 29.51 17.25
CA LYS A 255 -6.58 30.12 17.23
C LYS A 255 -7.43 29.77 18.44
N TYR A 256 -7.11 28.68 19.14
CA TYR A 256 -7.90 28.18 20.26
C TYR A 256 -7.03 27.92 21.51
N PRO A 257 -6.44 28.97 22.11
CA PRO A 257 -5.51 28.84 23.24
C PRO A 257 -6.14 28.21 24.48
N GLN A 258 -7.47 28.15 24.58
CA GLN A 258 -8.18 27.46 25.67
C GLN A 258 -7.82 25.97 25.79
N HIS A 259 -7.24 25.36 24.75
CA HIS A 259 -6.80 23.97 24.73
C HIS A 259 -5.36 23.75 25.21
N HIS A 260 -4.59 24.81 25.44
CA HIS A 260 -3.20 24.69 25.90
C HIS A 260 -3.14 23.93 27.24
N GLY A 261 -2.25 22.95 27.33
CA GLY A 261 -2.11 22.06 28.50
C GLY A 261 -3.24 21.03 28.68
N LYS A 262 -4.32 21.10 27.88
CA LYS A 262 -5.52 20.24 28.03
C LYS A 262 -5.69 19.24 26.90
N ILE A 263 -4.96 19.40 25.81
CA ILE A 263 -4.96 18.46 24.69
C ILE A 263 -3.55 17.97 24.40
N ARG A 264 -3.46 16.82 23.76
CA ARG A 264 -2.21 16.25 23.25
C ARG A 264 -2.48 15.64 21.89
N TYR A 265 -1.64 15.97 20.91
CA TYR A 265 -1.63 15.26 19.63
C TYR A 265 -0.49 14.24 19.62
N THR A 266 -0.79 12.99 19.28
CA THR A 266 0.22 11.93 19.10
C THR A 266 0.16 11.41 17.67
N GLN A 267 1.29 11.50 16.96
CA GLN A 267 1.50 10.92 15.63
C GLN A 267 2.47 9.77 15.74
N ILE A 268 2.04 8.56 15.35
CA ILE A 268 2.92 7.42 15.14
C ILE A 268 3.13 7.26 13.63
N ALA A 269 4.38 7.32 13.17
CA ALA A 269 4.69 7.20 11.75
C ALA A 269 5.92 6.33 11.51
N PRO A 270 5.80 4.99 11.49
CA PRO A 270 6.93 4.13 11.18
C PRO A 270 7.51 4.45 9.80
N THR A 271 8.84 4.55 9.73
CA THR A 271 9.59 4.64 8.48
C THR A 271 9.15 3.55 7.51
N SER A 272 8.92 3.94 6.26
CA SER A 272 8.59 3.06 5.14
C SER A 272 9.49 3.46 3.98
N ARG A 273 10.07 2.49 3.27
CA ARG A 273 10.86 2.73 2.04
C ARG A 273 11.97 3.77 2.25
N GLY A 274 12.77 3.58 3.30
CA GLY A 274 13.79 4.54 3.73
C GLY A 274 14.88 4.82 2.69
N ASP A 275 15.05 3.94 1.71
CA ASP A 275 16.05 4.09 0.64
C ASP A 275 15.59 4.99 -0.51
N VAL A 276 14.30 5.37 -0.53
CA VAL A 276 13.75 6.26 -1.56
C VAL A 276 13.82 7.71 -1.09
N GLN A 277 14.51 8.58 -1.84
CA GLN A 277 14.78 9.98 -1.47
C GLN A 277 13.52 10.74 -1.01
N ALA A 278 12.41 10.64 -1.75
CA ALA A 278 11.17 11.34 -1.41
C ALA A 278 10.61 10.98 -0.02
N TYR A 279 10.91 9.78 0.50
CA TYR A 279 10.52 9.34 1.86
C TYR A 279 11.46 9.90 2.93
N GLN A 280 12.74 10.08 2.60
CA GLN A 280 13.71 10.74 3.47
C GLN A 280 13.37 12.23 3.63
N ASP A 281 12.98 12.90 2.53
CA ASP A 281 12.64 14.32 2.52
C ASP A 281 11.44 14.62 3.43
N ILE A 282 10.32 13.87 3.27
CA ILE A 282 9.14 14.05 4.14
C ILE A 282 9.45 13.71 5.60
N ARG A 283 10.34 12.73 5.86
CA ARG A 283 10.76 12.42 7.23
C ARG A 283 11.45 13.62 7.87
N HIS A 284 12.42 14.22 7.17
CA HIS A 284 13.14 15.40 7.67
C HIS A 284 12.21 16.60 7.85
N GLN A 285 11.26 16.80 6.93
CA GLN A 285 10.23 17.83 7.07
C GLN A 285 9.40 17.62 8.34
N LEU A 286 8.94 16.39 8.62
CA LEU A 286 8.15 16.10 9.82
C LEU A 286 8.94 16.24 11.12
N GLU A 287 10.21 15.83 11.13
CA GLU A 287 11.11 16.02 12.27
C GLU A 287 11.30 17.52 12.58
N ASN A 288 11.46 18.34 11.53
CA ASN A 288 11.55 19.79 11.67
C ASN A 288 10.25 20.40 12.22
N GLU A 289 9.11 20.09 11.61
CA GLU A 289 7.80 20.61 12.04
C GLU A 289 7.45 20.20 13.48
N ALA A 290 7.72 18.95 13.87
CA ALA A 290 7.53 18.50 15.24
C ALA A 290 8.37 19.32 16.23
N GLY A 291 9.65 19.56 15.90
CA GLY A 291 10.54 20.38 16.72
C GLY A 291 10.07 21.83 16.81
N ARG A 292 9.71 22.43 15.67
CA ARG A 292 9.25 23.82 15.56
C ARG A 292 7.97 24.06 16.35
N ILE A 293 6.95 23.22 16.20
CA ILE A 293 5.66 23.33 16.89
C ILE A 293 5.86 23.16 18.40
N ASN A 294 6.60 22.14 18.83
CA ASN A 294 6.87 21.92 20.25
C ASN A 294 7.72 23.04 20.86
N GLY A 295 8.67 23.61 20.11
CA GLY A 295 9.46 24.75 20.57
C GLY A 295 8.64 26.03 20.72
N LYS A 296 7.65 26.26 19.85
CA LYS A 296 6.77 27.44 19.89
C LYS A 296 5.69 27.37 20.98
N TYR A 297 5.05 26.21 21.16
CA TYR A 297 3.88 26.06 22.04
C TYR A 297 4.13 25.23 23.30
N GLY A 298 5.27 24.56 23.40
CA GLY A 298 5.63 23.73 24.55
C GLY A 298 5.78 24.53 25.83
N GLN A 299 5.48 23.86 26.95
CA GLN A 299 5.68 24.37 28.31
C GLN A 299 6.48 23.33 29.10
N LEU A 300 7.08 23.73 30.24
CA LEU A 300 7.88 22.81 31.07
C LEU A 300 7.17 21.50 31.42
N GLY A 301 5.85 21.56 31.63
CA GLY A 301 5.01 20.39 31.94
C GLY A 301 4.12 19.90 30.81
N TRP A 302 4.26 20.43 29.58
CA TRP A 302 3.36 20.09 28.48
C TRP A 302 4.06 20.10 27.11
N THR A 303 4.08 18.94 26.48
CA THR A 303 4.47 18.78 25.08
C THR A 303 3.20 18.66 24.23
N PRO A 304 2.93 19.62 23.33
CA PRO A 304 1.69 19.62 22.55
C PRO A 304 1.63 18.48 21.53
N LEU A 305 2.76 18.12 20.90
CA LEU A 305 2.83 17.14 19.81
C LEU A 305 3.87 16.05 20.11
N TYR A 306 3.41 14.80 20.22
CA TYR A 306 4.27 13.63 20.34
C TYR A 306 4.41 12.93 18.99
N TYR A 307 5.56 13.09 18.35
CA TYR A 307 5.89 12.42 17.10
C TYR A 307 6.78 11.20 17.39
N LEU A 308 6.34 10.03 16.97
CA LEU A 308 7.03 8.75 17.16
C LEU A 308 7.26 8.09 15.80
N ASN A 309 8.50 8.18 15.29
CA ASN A 309 8.91 7.40 14.11
C ASN A 309 9.27 5.96 14.52
N GLN A 310 8.26 5.18 14.92
CA GLN A 310 8.43 3.83 15.46
C GLN A 310 7.27 2.93 15.01
N HIS A 311 7.55 1.65 14.84
CA HIS A 311 6.52 0.65 14.64
C HIS A 311 5.88 0.24 15.96
N PHE A 312 4.55 0.09 15.96
CA PHE A 312 3.77 -0.41 17.08
C PHE A 312 2.93 -1.61 16.64
N ASP A 313 2.86 -2.64 17.49
CA ASP A 313 2.02 -3.82 17.22
C ASP A 313 0.55 -3.41 17.03
N ARG A 314 -0.09 -4.00 16.03
CA ARG A 314 -1.49 -3.72 15.69
C ARG A 314 -2.42 -3.94 16.88
N LYS A 315 -2.22 -4.99 17.69
CA LYS A 315 -3.10 -5.25 18.85
C LYS A 315 -2.95 -4.18 19.92
N LEU A 316 -1.79 -3.52 20.01
CA LEU A 316 -1.59 -2.40 20.91
C LEU A 316 -2.28 -1.14 20.38
N LEU A 317 -2.14 -0.85 19.08
CA LEU A 317 -2.82 0.27 18.43
C LEU A 317 -4.34 0.22 18.60
N MET A 318 -4.96 -0.96 18.50
CA MET A 318 -6.41 -1.11 18.71
C MET A 318 -6.86 -0.68 20.11
N LYS A 319 -6.00 -0.85 21.13
CA LYS A 319 -6.28 -0.38 22.50
C LYS A 319 -6.06 1.12 22.65
N ILE A 320 -5.11 1.69 21.92
CA ILE A 320 -4.81 3.13 21.94
C ILE A 320 -5.94 3.92 21.27
N PHE A 321 -6.57 3.35 20.24
CA PHE A 321 -7.76 3.95 19.61
C PHE A 321 -9.01 3.98 20.52
N ARG A 322 -9.03 3.22 21.63
CA ARG A 322 -10.19 3.07 22.52
C ARG A 322 -10.03 3.89 23.80
#